data_AF-A0A1S2N8C3-F1
#
_entry.id   AF-A0A1S2N8C3-F1
#
_cell.length_a   1.000
_cell.length_b   1.000
_cell.length_c   1.000
_cell.angle_alpha   90.00
_cell.angle_beta   90.00
_cell.angle_gamma   90.00
#
_symmetry.space_group_name_H-M   'P 1'
#
loop_
_entity.id
_entity.type
_entity.pdbx_description
1 polymer ?
#
loop_
_entity_poly.entity_id
_entity_poly.type
_entity_poly.pdbx_seq_one_letter_code
_entity_poly.pdbx_strand_id
1 'polypeptide(L)'
;MAVDAIEVQKLYVAYFGRPADPNGMDYWTDALDANSIGMADVSASFAASQEYRDTYAGLDNRAIVAEVYQNLFGRAGEEAGVNYWTDLMDRGVISIDDVVKDISEAANGSDSVAFNGKVAAASLFTARVDEPDEIAAYTGDAANDISMEFLATITDLGSAADALKPDVVDAWIERIVDAHGASAEGIALVGVAPAAEPLPGA
;
A
#
# COMPACT_ATOMS: atom_id res chain seq x y z
N MET A 1 -12.76 17.38 -1.41
CA MET A 1 -11.63 18.28 -1.78
C MET A 1 -10.58 18.62 -0.67
N ALA A 2 -10.07 17.63 0.07
CA ALA A 2 -8.78 17.59 0.82
C ALA A 2 -8.90 16.53 1.93
N VAL A 3 -10.09 16.46 2.55
CA VAL A 3 -10.44 15.40 3.51
C VAL A 3 -10.49 14.05 2.79
N ASP A 4 -11.03 13.99 1.58
CA ASP A 4 -11.21 12.73 0.83
C ASP A 4 -9.89 12.04 0.46
N ALA A 5 -8.88 12.80 0.02
CA ALA A 5 -7.57 12.23 -0.33
C ALA A 5 -6.85 11.61 0.88
N ILE A 6 -6.94 12.22 2.07
CA ILE A 6 -6.36 11.65 3.30
C ILE A 6 -7.14 10.40 3.69
N GLU A 7 -8.46 10.39 3.60
CA GLU A 7 -9.24 9.18 3.92
C GLU A 7 -8.97 8.03 2.93
N VAL A 8 -8.81 8.31 1.63
CA VAL A 8 -8.34 7.32 0.65
C VAL A 8 -6.93 6.83 1.02
N GLN A 9 -6.03 7.74 1.41
CA GLN A 9 -4.67 7.37 1.83
C GLN A 9 -4.69 6.44 3.06
N LYS A 10 -5.56 6.70 4.04
CA LYS A 10 -5.74 5.82 5.20
C LYS A 10 -6.17 4.42 4.79
N LEU A 11 -7.06 4.29 3.80
CA LEU A 11 -7.45 2.98 3.27
C LEU A 11 -6.26 2.26 2.64
N TYR A 12 -5.45 2.92 1.80
CA TYR A 12 -4.24 2.31 1.24
C TYR A 12 -3.26 1.85 2.34
N VAL A 13 -3.01 2.68 3.34
CA VAL A 13 -2.14 2.34 4.47
C VAL A 13 -2.69 1.15 5.25
N ALA A 14 -3.99 1.12 5.52
CA ALA A 14 -4.59 0.08 6.34
C ALA A 14 -4.72 -1.26 5.62
N TYR A 15 -5.17 -1.25 4.36
CA TYR A 15 -5.41 -2.44 3.57
C TYR A 15 -4.13 -3.03 3.00
N PHE A 16 -3.19 -2.20 2.57
CA PHE A 16 -2.05 -2.66 1.77
C PHE A 16 -0.72 -2.29 2.39
N GLY A 17 -0.69 -1.54 3.50
CA GLY A 17 0.55 -1.16 4.15
C GLY A 17 1.44 -0.24 3.31
N ARG A 18 0.93 0.35 2.22
CA ARG A 18 1.69 1.17 1.28
C ARG A 18 1.04 2.53 0.98
N PRO A 19 1.79 3.50 0.42
CA PRO A 19 1.25 4.70 -0.17
C PRO A 19 0.33 4.40 -1.37
N ALA A 20 -0.49 5.37 -1.72
CA ALA A 20 -1.34 5.25 -2.90
C ALA A 20 -0.45 5.49 -4.13
N ASP A 21 -0.77 4.83 -5.24
CA ASP A 21 -0.21 5.28 -6.51
C ASP A 21 -0.91 6.58 -6.95
N PRO A 22 -0.23 7.52 -7.63
CA PRO A 22 -0.85 8.79 -8.02
C PRO A 22 -2.12 8.63 -8.86
N ASN A 23 -2.11 7.69 -9.82
CA ASN A 23 -3.26 7.45 -10.69
C ASN A 23 -4.47 6.90 -9.93
N GLY A 24 -4.24 5.99 -8.99
CA GLY A 24 -5.25 5.42 -8.11
C GLY A 24 -5.80 6.48 -7.17
N MET A 25 -4.95 7.31 -6.57
CA MET A 25 -5.37 8.44 -5.73
C MET A 25 -6.30 9.37 -6.52
N ASP A 26 -5.88 9.83 -7.70
CA ASP A 26 -6.66 10.70 -8.57
C ASP A 26 -8.02 10.08 -8.92
N TYR A 27 -8.04 8.80 -9.30
CA TYR A 27 -9.26 8.07 -9.62
C TYR A 27 -10.27 8.07 -8.46
N TRP A 28 -9.82 7.76 -7.25
CA TRP A 28 -10.71 7.70 -6.08
C TRP A 28 -11.17 9.09 -5.66
N THR A 29 -10.29 10.08 -5.66
CA THR A 29 -10.66 11.45 -5.30
C THR A 29 -11.64 12.04 -6.31
N ASP A 30 -11.47 11.80 -7.61
CA ASP A 30 -12.40 12.25 -8.64
C ASP A 30 -13.77 11.57 -8.50
N ALA A 31 -13.81 10.27 -8.22
CA ALA A 31 -15.05 9.53 -8.03
C ALA A 31 -15.84 10.00 -6.78
N LEU A 32 -15.13 10.31 -5.70
CA LEU A 32 -15.68 10.86 -4.45
C LEU A 32 -16.15 12.31 -4.64
N ASP A 33 -15.35 13.17 -5.27
CA ASP A 33 -15.71 14.57 -5.53
C ASP A 33 -16.87 14.70 -6.53
N ALA A 34 -17.00 13.76 -7.48
CA ALA A 34 -18.17 13.64 -8.34
C ALA A 34 -19.44 13.14 -7.60
N ASN A 35 -19.34 12.84 -6.30
CA ASN A 35 -20.39 12.27 -5.46
C ASN A 35 -21.07 11.05 -6.11
N SER A 36 -20.29 10.29 -6.87
CA SER A 36 -20.74 9.10 -7.60
C SER A 36 -20.62 7.83 -6.77
N ILE A 37 -19.74 7.86 -5.76
CA ILE A 37 -19.50 6.80 -4.77
C ILE A 37 -19.26 7.43 -3.38
N GLY A 38 -19.33 6.62 -2.32
CA GLY A 38 -18.88 6.98 -0.97
C GLY A 38 -17.64 6.21 -0.53
N MET A 39 -17.09 6.55 0.64
CA MET A 39 -15.89 5.88 1.18
C MET A 39 -16.10 4.37 1.40
N ALA A 40 -17.33 3.95 1.73
CA ALA A 40 -17.68 2.54 1.84
C ALA A 40 -17.54 1.80 0.51
N ASP A 41 -17.86 2.45 -0.62
CA ASP A 41 -17.71 1.87 -1.96
C ASP A 41 -16.23 1.76 -2.38
N VAL A 42 -15.39 2.71 -1.97
CA VAL A 42 -13.93 2.64 -2.15
C VAL A 42 -13.39 1.43 -1.38
N SER A 43 -13.75 1.30 -0.10
CA SER A 43 -13.34 0.19 0.76
C SER A 43 -13.80 -1.17 0.21
N ALA A 44 -15.05 -1.25 -0.26
CA ALA A 44 -15.58 -2.44 -0.91
C ALA A 44 -14.83 -2.78 -2.22
N SER A 45 -14.43 -1.78 -2.98
CA SER A 45 -13.62 -1.97 -4.20
C SER A 45 -12.22 -2.48 -3.87
N PHE A 46 -11.61 -2.01 -2.78
CA PHE A 46 -10.31 -2.51 -2.31
C PHE A 46 -10.42 -3.97 -1.90
N ALA A 47 -11.40 -4.34 -1.08
CA ALA A 47 -11.65 -5.73 -0.68
C ALA A 47 -11.94 -6.68 -1.87
N ALA A 48 -12.45 -6.14 -2.99
CA ALA A 48 -12.70 -6.90 -4.22
C ALA A 48 -11.52 -6.91 -5.20
N SER A 49 -10.48 -6.10 -4.95
CA SER A 49 -9.35 -5.90 -5.87
C SER A 49 -8.46 -7.14 -5.98
N GLN A 50 -7.70 -7.22 -7.08
CA GLN A 50 -6.69 -8.25 -7.25
C GLN A 50 -5.59 -8.10 -6.20
N GLU A 51 -5.19 -6.87 -5.88
CA GLU A 51 -4.18 -6.56 -4.86
C GLU A 51 -4.58 -7.08 -3.47
N TYR A 52 -5.85 -6.95 -3.08
CA TYR A 52 -6.35 -7.55 -1.85
C TYR A 52 -6.22 -9.06 -1.86
N ARG A 53 -6.50 -9.71 -3.00
CA ARG A 53 -6.31 -11.15 -3.13
C ARG A 53 -4.83 -11.50 -3.05
N ASP A 54 -3.96 -10.75 -3.68
CA ASP A 54 -2.52 -11.04 -3.64
C ASP A 54 -1.96 -10.86 -2.22
N THR A 55 -2.49 -9.90 -1.46
CA THR A 55 -2.11 -9.63 -0.06
C THR A 55 -2.69 -10.67 0.91
N TYR A 56 -3.98 -11.02 0.77
CA TYR A 56 -4.74 -11.78 1.78
C TYR A 56 -5.17 -13.19 1.34
N ALA A 57 -4.91 -13.63 0.11
CA ALA A 57 -5.34 -14.95 -0.34
C ALA A 57 -4.70 -16.07 0.49
N GLY A 58 -5.54 -16.98 0.95
CA GLY A 58 -5.11 -18.12 1.77
C GLY A 58 -4.84 -17.78 3.23
N LEU A 59 -4.96 -16.51 3.63
CA LEU A 59 -4.96 -16.12 5.04
C LEU A 59 -6.32 -16.40 5.66
N ASP A 60 -6.30 -16.83 6.92
CA ASP A 60 -7.50 -16.84 7.74
C ASP A 60 -7.77 -15.44 8.32
N ASN A 61 -8.97 -15.24 8.88
CA ASN A 61 -9.34 -13.94 9.45
C ASN A 61 -8.39 -13.48 10.56
N ARG A 62 -7.75 -14.41 11.29
CA ARG A 62 -6.80 -14.06 12.34
C ARG A 62 -5.52 -13.48 11.77
N ALA A 63 -5.00 -14.08 10.70
CA ALA A 63 -3.86 -13.57 9.97
C ALA A 63 -4.17 -12.22 9.30
N ILE A 64 -5.36 -12.05 8.73
CA ILE A 64 -5.82 -10.76 8.19
C ILE A 64 -5.81 -9.68 9.28
N VAL A 65 -6.43 -9.94 10.44
CA VAL A 65 -6.45 -8.99 11.56
C VAL A 65 -5.02 -8.66 12.04
N ALA A 66 -4.15 -9.66 12.13
CA ALA A 66 -2.75 -9.46 12.52
C ALA A 66 -2.01 -8.54 11.53
N GLU A 67 -2.25 -8.69 10.23
CA GLU A 67 -1.69 -7.83 9.19
C GLU A 67 -2.19 -6.39 9.31
N VAL A 68 -3.49 -6.19 9.59
CA VAL A 68 -4.06 -4.86 9.83
C VAL A 68 -3.33 -4.14 10.99
N TYR A 69 -3.01 -4.84 12.08
CA TYR A 69 -2.23 -4.26 13.17
C TYR A 69 -0.80 -3.86 12.75
N GLN A 70 -0.15 -4.67 11.91
CA GLN A 70 1.18 -4.34 11.38
C GLN A 70 1.14 -3.14 10.44
N ASN A 71 0.17 -3.13 9.53
CA ASN A 71 -0.05 -2.05 8.59
C ASN A 71 -0.30 -0.72 9.31
N LEU A 72 -1.22 -0.70 10.27
CA LEU A 72 -1.59 0.51 10.99
C LEU A 72 -0.52 0.97 11.99
N PHE A 73 0.02 0.05 12.80
CA PHE A 73 0.82 0.42 13.98
C PHE A 73 2.26 -0.10 13.97
N GLY A 74 2.62 -0.98 13.02
CA GLY A 74 3.96 -1.58 12.96
C GLY A 74 4.27 -2.51 14.13
N ARG A 75 3.24 -3.09 14.74
CA ARG A 75 3.36 -4.04 15.85
C ARG A 75 2.28 -5.11 15.78
N ALA A 76 2.50 -6.20 16.50
CA ALA A 76 1.45 -7.18 16.71
C ALA A 76 0.31 -6.61 17.57
N GLY A 77 -0.92 -6.97 17.22
CA GLY A 77 -2.09 -6.70 18.04
C GLY A 77 -2.09 -7.51 19.33
N GLU A 78 -2.77 -7.00 20.35
CA GLU A 78 -2.97 -7.73 21.59
C GLU A 78 -3.83 -8.97 21.34
N GLU A 79 -3.49 -10.10 21.98
CA GLU A 79 -4.19 -11.38 21.76
C GLU A 79 -5.71 -11.26 21.93
N ALA A 80 -6.16 -10.52 22.96
CA ALA A 80 -7.58 -10.30 23.21
C ALA A 80 -8.26 -9.49 22.10
N GLY A 81 -7.59 -8.46 21.57
CA GLY A 81 -8.10 -7.65 20.46
C GLY A 81 -8.15 -8.45 19.17
N VAL A 82 -7.06 -9.13 18.82
CA VAL A 82 -7.00 -9.99 17.63
C VAL A 82 -8.10 -11.06 17.67
N ASN A 83 -8.28 -11.74 18.80
CA ASN A 83 -9.32 -12.77 18.94
C ASN A 83 -10.74 -12.17 18.82
N TYR A 84 -10.97 -10.96 19.35
CA TYR A 84 -12.27 -10.28 19.25
C TYR A 84 -12.65 -9.99 17.79
N TRP A 85 -11.75 -9.36 17.05
CA TRP A 85 -11.99 -9.04 15.63
C TRP A 85 -12.13 -10.31 14.78
N THR A 86 -11.28 -11.32 15.04
CA THR A 86 -11.33 -12.61 14.36
C THR A 86 -12.69 -13.28 14.53
N ASP A 87 -13.24 -13.36 15.75
CA ASP A 87 -14.56 -13.97 16.00
C ASP A 87 -15.67 -13.27 15.21
N LEU A 88 -15.65 -11.94 15.16
CA LEU A 88 -16.65 -11.17 14.44
C LEU A 88 -16.55 -11.38 12.92
N MET A 89 -15.33 -11.45 12.37
CA MET A 89 -15.11 -11.76 10.96
C MET A 89 -15.47 -13.21 10.62
N ASP A 90 -15.12 -14.18 11.47
CA ASP A 90 -15.46 -15.61 11.29
C ASP A 90 -16.98 -15.83 11.27
N ARG A 91 -17.72 -15.04 12.06
CA ARG A 91 -19.18 -15.07 12.11
C ARG A 91 -19.84 -14.25 11.00
N GLY A 92 -19.06 -13.56 10.16
CA GLY A 92 -19.56 -12.67 9.12
C GLY A 92 -20.36 -11.49 9.64
N VAL A 93 -20.11 -11.07 10.89
CA VAL A 93 -20.80 -9.93 11.52
C VAL A 93 -20.22 -8.61 11.03
N ILE A 94 -18.91 -8.59 10.80
CA ILE A 94 -18.14 -7.45 10.31
C ILE A 94 -17.20 -7.91 9.19
N SER A 95 -16.73 -6.96 8.39
CA SER A 95 -15.68 -7.18 7.39
C SER A 95 -14.39 -6.46 7.78
N ILE A 96 -13.33 -6.64 6.98
CA ILE A 96 -12.02 -6.02 7.25
C ILE A 96 -12.09 -4.49 7.29
N ASP A 97 -13.01 -3.87 6.55
CA ASP A 97 -13.27 -2.42 6.60
C ASP A 97 -13.71 -1.95 7.99
N ASP A 98 -14.63 -2.66 8.63
CA ASP A 98 -15.05 -2.37 10.01
C ASP A 98 -13.87 -2.53 10.97
N VAL A 99 -13.04 -3.57 10.79
CA VAL A 99 -11.85 -3.82 11.63
C VAL A 99 -10.85 -2.68 11.49
N VAL A 100 -10.51 -2.31 10.26
CA VAL A 100 -9.60 -1.18 9.96
C VAL A 100 -10.12 0.11 10.59
N LYS A 101 -11.40 0.41 10.37
CA LYS A 101 -12.04 1.60 10.92
C LYS A 101 -11.95 1.62 12.44
N ASP A 102 -12.48 0.60 13.10
CA ASP A 102 -12.58 0.59 14.56
C ASP A 102 -11.20 0.55 15.22
N ILE A 103 -10.22 -0.20 14.66
CA ILE A 103 -8.85 -0.22 15.18
C ILE A 103 -8.19 1.15 15.01
N SER A 104 -8.35 1.80 13.84
CA SER A 104 -7.75 3.11 13.60
C SER A 104 -8.37 4.22 14.47
N GLU A 105 -9.69 4.16 14.74
CA GLU A 105 -10.38 5.09 15.65
C GLU A 105 -9.99 4.84 17.12
N ALA A 106 -9.64 3.60 17.48
CA ALA A 106 -9.17 3.25 18.81
C ALA A 106 -7.68 3.55 19.06
N ALA A 107 -6.94 3.95 18.03
CA ALA A 107 -5.50 4.21 18.11
C ALA A 107 -5.17 5.29 19.15
N ASN A 108 -4.24 4.99 20.05
CA ASN A 108 -3.84 5.89 21.12
C ASN A 108 -2.34 5.77 21.42
N GLY A 109 -1.77 6.76 22.11
CA GLY A 109 -0.37 6.73 22.51
C GLY A 109 0.58 6.56 21.31
N SER A 110 1.39 5.51 21.33
CA SER A 110 2.33 5.17 20.24
C SER A 110 1.61 4.78 18.95
N ASP A 111 0.43 4.17 19.03
CA ASP A 111 -0.30 3.68 17.86
C ASP A 111 -0.82 4.82 17.00
N SER A 112 -1.34 5.88 17.64
CA SER A 112 -1.78 7.07 16.92
C SER A 112 -0.59 7.83 16.33
N VAL A 113 0.58 7.80 16.97
CA VAL A 113 1.81 8.38 16.41
C VAL A 113 2.26 7.58 15.18
N ALA A 114 2.33 6.26 15.28
CA ALA A 114 2.73 5.39 14.17
C ALA A 114 1.75 5.54 12.99
N PHE A 115 0.45 5.40 13.23
CA PHE A 115 -0.55 5.48 12.17
C PHE A 115 -0.58 6.85 11.49
N ASN A 116 -0.62 7.95 12.25
CA ASN A 116 -0.60 9.30 11.65
C ASN A 116 0.71 9.59 10.92
N GLY A 117 1.84 9.09 11.44
CA GLY A 117 3.14 9.18 10.78
C GLY A 117 3.15 8.46 9.44
N LYS A 118 2.64 7.22 9.40
CA LYS A 118 2.49 6.44 8.17
C LYS A 118 1.59 7.13 7.16
N VAL A 119 0.44 7.62 7.57
CA VAL A 119 -0.49 8.33 6.67
C VAL A 119 0.15 9.60 6.10
N ALA A 120 0.83 10.40 6.93
CA ALA A 120 1.49 11.61 6.48
C ALA A 120 2.67 11.32 5.53
N ALA A 121 3.49 10.31 5.85
CA ALA A 121 4.58 9.88 4.99
C ALA A 121 4.06 9.30 3.67
N ALA A 122 2.97 8.54 3.72
CA ALA A 122 2.30 8.01 2.53
C ALA A 122 1.75 9.14 1.64
N SER A 123 1.07 10.14 2.21
CA SER A 123 0.62 11.30 1.44
C SER A 123 1.77 12.07 0.80
N LEU A 124 2.88 12.26 1.52
CA LEU A 124 4.08 12.88 0.96
C LEU A 124 4.66 12.03 -0.16
N PHE A 125 4.76 10.71 0.04
CA PHE A 125 5.24 9.77 -0.96
C PHE A 125 4.42 9.86 -2.24
N THR A 126 3.10 9.70 -2.16
CA THR A 126 2.18 9.81 -3.30
C THR A 126 2.36 11.16 -4.02
N ALA A 127 2.51 12.25 -3.27
CA ALA A 127 2.69 13.59 -3.85
C ALA A 127 4.07 13.82 -4.48
N ARG A 128 5.07 13.02 -4.11
CA ARG A 128 6.45 13.10 -4.63
C ARG A 128 6.69 12.16 -5.80
N VAL A 129 5.81 11.20 -6.06
CA VAL A 129 5.78 10.44 -7.33
C VAL A 129 5.16 11.35 -8.39
N ASP A 130 5.92 12.33 -8.86
CA ASP A 130 5.46 13.43 -9.70
C ASP A 130 6.17 13.50 -11.06
N GLU A 131 7.27 12.77 -11.24
CA GLU A 131 7.95 12.64 -12.51
C GLU A 131 7.39 11.48 -13.36
N PRO A 132 7.36 11.60 -14.70
CA PRO A 132 6.79 10.56 -15.58
C PRO A 132 7.39 9.16 -15.38
N ASP A 133 8.70 9.09 -15.14
CA ASP A 133 9.41 7.82 -14.94
C ASP A 133 9.07 7.20 -13.57
N GLU A 134 8.83 8.02 -12.55
CA GLU A 134 8.40 7.55 -11.22
C GLU A 134 6.97 7.00 -11.27
N ILE A 135 6.07 7.74 -11.94
CA ILE A 135 4.68 7.31 -12.14
C ILE A 135 4.63 5.99 -12.93
N ALA A 136 5.48 5.85 -13.96
CA ALA A 136 5.59 4.61 -14.73
C ALA A 136 6.17 3.45 -13.91
N ALA A 137 7.11 3.74 -13.01
CA ALA A 137 7.77 2.74 -12.17
C ALA A 137 6.90 2.25 -11.01
N TYR A 138 5.95 3.07 -10.53
CA TYR A 138 5.02 2.71 -9.46
C TYR A 138 3.95 1.71 -9.94
N THR A 139 4.39 0.49 -10.28
CA THR A 139 3.53 -0.59 -10.78
C THR A 139 4.15 -1.95 -10.50
N GLY A 140 3.30 -2.92 -10.19
CA GLY A 140 3.68 -4.32 -9.92
C GLY A 140 4.29 -4.56 -8.53
N ASP A 141 4.63 -5.82 -8.28
CA ASP A 141 4.97 -6.34 -6.95
C ASP A 141 6.18 -5.64 -6.33
N ALA A 142 7.22 -5.34 -7.12
CA ALA A 142 8.42 -4.69 -6.60
C ALA A 142 8.15 -3.27 -6.05
N ALA A 143 7.31 -2.49 -6.73
CA ALA A 143 6.93 -1.16 -6.27
C ALA A 143 6.11 -1.24 -4.97
N ASN A 144 5.21 -2.22 -4.89
CA ASN A 144 4.41 -2.48 -3.69
C ASN A 144 5.30 -2.90 -2.52
N ASP A 145 6.21 -3.85 -2.71
CA ASP A 145 7.13 -4.34 -1.68
C ASP A 145 8.00 -3.21 -1.09
N ILE A 146 8.61 -2.39 -1.96
CA ILE A 146 9.45 -1.27 -1.52
C ILE A 146 8.62 -0.23 -0.78
N SER A 147 7.41 0.04 -1.26
CA SER A 147 6.48 0.98 -0.64
C SER A 147 5.97 0.52 0.73
N MET A 148 5.72 -0.79 0.88
CA MET A 148 5.38 -1.41 2.16
C MET A 148 6.56 -1.34 3.13
N GLU A 149 7.77 -1.64 2.65
CA GLU A 149 9.00 -1.55 3.44
C GLU A 149 9.22 -0.12 3.96
N PHE A 150 8.97 0.90 3.13
CA PHE A 150 9.05 2.30 3.53
C PHE A 150 8.13 2.60 4.72
N LEU A 151 6.83 2.29 4.61
CA LEU A 151 5.89 2.59 5.70
C LEU A 151 6.13 1.72 6.94
N ALA A 152 6.64 0.49 6.77
CA ALA A 152 7.02 -0.37 7.88
C ALA A 152 8.15 0.20 8.74
N THR A 153 8.98 1.12 8.20
CA THR A 153 10.01 1.81 9.00
C THR A 153 9.43 2.74 10.08
N ILE A 154 8.16 3.14 9.95
CA ILE A 154 7.52 4.15 10.79
C ILE A 154 6.77 3.46 11.94
N THR A 155 7.34 3.55 13.14
CA THR A 155 6.79 2.90 14.34
C THR A 155 6.71 3.82 15.56
N ASP A 156 7.34 5.00 15.48
CA ASP A 156 7.38 5.99 16.55
C ASP A 156 7.52 7.41 15.98
N LEU A 157 7.60 8.40 16.87
CA LEU A 157 7.69 9.81 16.48
C LEU A 157 8.99 10.14 15.75
N GLY A 158 10.10 9.48 16.08
CA GLY A 158 11.41 9.74 15.48
C GLY A 158 11.47 9.23 14.06
N SER A 159 11.10 7.96 13.86
CA SER A 159 10.99 7.34 12.54
C SER A 159 9.96 8.05 11.65
N ALA A 160 8.83 8.50 12.20
CA ALA A 160 7.86 9.32 11.47
C ALA A 160 8.47 10.66 11.02
N ALA A 161 9.20 11.35 11.90
CA ALA A 161 9.84 12.62 11.56
C ALA A 161 10.93 12.44 10.49
N ASP A 162 11.67 11.33 10.50
CA ASP A 162 12.65 11.00 9.47
C ASP A 162 11.98 10.67 8.12
N ALA A 163 10.90 9.89 8.13
CA ALA A 163 10.17 9.52 6.91
C ALA A 163 9.43 10.70 6.24
N LEU A 164 9.23 11.81 6.95
CA LEU A 164 8.63 13.04 6.41
C LEU A 164 9.64 13.98 5.74
N LYS A 165 10.92 13.61 5.69
CA LYS A 165 11.94 14.39 4.98
C LYS A 165 11.86 14.10 3.48
N PRO A 166 11.76 15.13 2.61
CA PRO A 166 11.65 14.91 1.17
C PRO A 166 12.79 14.06 0.59
N ASP A 167 14.03 14.29 1.01
CA ASP A 167 15.19 13.52 0.55
C ASP A 167 15.13 12.03 0.94
N VAL A 168 14.47 11.71 2.06
CA VAL A 168 14.23 10.32 2.44
C VAL A 168 13.20 9.70 1.51
N VAL A 169 12.07 10.37 1.29
CA VAL A 169 11.01 9.89 0.38
C VAL A 169 11.54 9.69 -1.04
N ASP A 170 12.31 10.66 -1.55
CA ASP A 170 12.89 10.60 -2.89
C ASP A 170 13.82 9.40 -3.06
N ALA A 171 14.64 9.10 -2.04
CA ALA A 171 15.50 7.93 -2.07
C ALA A 171 14.71 6.61 -2.10
N TRP A 172 13.52 6.56 -1.49
CA TRP A 172 12.64 5.38 -1.59
C TRP A 172 11.95 5.28 -2.95
N ILE A 173 11.56 6.40 -3.56
CA ILE A 173 11.02 6.44 -4.92
C ILE A 173 12.10 6.00 -5.93
N GLU A 174 13.34 6.46 -5.77
CA GLU A 174 14.48 6.05 -6.60
C GLU A 174 14.69 4.53 -6.57
N ARG A 175 14.54 3.88 -5.40
CA ARG A 175 14.57 2.41 -5.29
C ARG A 175 13.49 1.73 -6.15
N ILE A 176 12.30 2.32 -6.25
CA ILE A 176 11.21 1.80 -7.11
C ILE A 176 11.60 1.92 -8.58
N VAL A 177 12.11 3.09 -8.99
CA VAL A 177 12.56 3.34 -10.36
C VAL A 177 13.68 2.38 -10.77
N ASP A 178 14.67 2.16 -9.90
CA ASP A 178 15.77 1.21 -10.12
C ASP A 178 15.25 -0.23 -10.28
N ALA A 179 14.34 -0.66 -9.40
CA ALA A 179 13.75 -1.99 -9.47
C ALA A 179 12.93 -2.20 -10.76
N HIS A 180 12.21 -1.17 -11.19
CA HIS A 180 11.47 -1.18 -12.45
C HIS A 180 12.44 -1.32 -13.65
N GLY A 181 13.51 -0.54 -13.69
CA GLY A 181 14.55 -0.60 -14.73
C GLY A 181 15.19 -1.99 -14.85
N ALA A 182 15.58 -2.59 -13.71
CA ALA A 182 16.17 -3.93 -13.68
C ALA A 182 15.23 -5.02 -14.24
N SER A 183 13.92 -4.88 -13.98
CA SER A 183 12.92 -5.81 -14.52
C SER A 183 12.77 -5.69 -16.05
N ALA A 184 12.87 -4.47 -16.60
CA ALA A 184 12.82 -4.22 -18.03
C ALA A 184 14.06 -4.74 -18.77
N GLU A 185 15.26 -4.57 -18.18
CA GLU A 185 16.52 -5.10 -18.74
C GLU A 185 16.54 -6.63 -18.76
N GLY A 186 16.02 -7.27 -17.71
CA GLY A 186 15.90 -8.73 -17.64
C GLY A 186 15.02 -9.33 -18.74
N ILE A 187 13.93 -8.63 -19.12
CA ILE A 187 13.05 -9.02 -20.23
C ILE A 187 13.76 -8.82 -21.58
N ALA A 188 14.51 -7.72 -21.75
CA ALA A 188 15.23 -7.41 -22.98
C ALA A 188 16.32 -8.47 -23.31
N LEU A 189 17.00 -9.01 -22.29
CA LEU A 189 18.01 -10.05 -22.44
C LEU A 189 17.45 -11.43 -22.83
N VAL A 190 16.20 -11.75 -22.46
CA VAL A 190 15.55 -13.03 -22.84
C VAL A 190 14.94 -12.95 -24.25
N GLY A 191 14.67 -11.74 -24.76
CA GLY A 191 14.02 -11.51 -26.06
C GLY A 191 14.93 -11.56 -27.31
N VAL A 192 16.25 -11.66 -27.17
CA VAL A 192 17.19 -11.74 -28.32
C VAL A 192 17.89 -13.09 -28.31
N ALA A 193 17.18 -14.14 -28.68
CA ALA A 193 17.85 -15.31 -29.24
C ALA A 193 18.56 -14.83 -30.53
N PRO A 194 19.88 -15.05 -30.69
CA PRO A 194 20.56 -14.66 -31.92
C PRO A 194 19.90 -15.41 -33.07
N ALA A 195 19.45 -14.66 -34.09
CA ALA A 195 18.94 -15.22 -35.32
C ALA A 195 19.95 -16.25 -35.83
N ALA A 196 19.51 -17.50 -35.97
CA ALA A 196 20.32 -18.60 -36.46
C ALA A 196 21.05 -18.16 -37.73
N GLU A 197 22.38 -18.26 -37.71
CA GLU A 197 23.22 -18.05 -38.89
C GLU A 197 22.68 -18.90 -40.06
N PRO A 198 22.55 -18.33 -41.27
CA PRO A 198 22.14 -19.12 -42.42
C PRO A 198 23.21 -20.17 -42.70
N LEU A 199 22.78 -21.44 -42.80
CA LEU A 199 23.63 -22.56 -43.15
C LEU A 199 24.37 -22.26 -44.48
N PRO A 200 25.70 -22.47 -44.55
CA PRO A 200 26.43 -22.34 -45.80
C PRO A 200 26.00 -23.46 -46.74
N GLY A 201 25.64 -23.07 -47.97
CA GLY A 201 24.89 -23.91 -48.91
C GLY A 201 25.54 -25.23 -49.32
N ALA A 202 24.67 -26.15 -49.72
CA ALA A 202 24.84 -27.18 -50.74
C ALA A 202 23.45 -27.64 -51.22
#